data_AF-A0A2P6TSQ6-F1
#
_entry.id   AF-A0A2P6TSQ6-F1
#
_cell.length_a   1.000
_cell.length_b   1.000
_cell.length_c   1.000
_cell.angle_alpha   90.00
_cell.angle_beta   90.00
_cell.angle_gamma   90.00
#
_symmetry.space_group_name_H-M   'P 1'
#
loop_
_entity.id
_entity.type
_entity.pdbx_description
1 polymer ?
#
loop_
_entity_poly.entity_id
_entity_poly.type
_entity_poly.pdbx_seq_one_letter_code
_entity_poly.pdbx_strand_id
1 'polypeptide(L)'
;MPTQQQGVLELPGFKPVPWIVDRPDGPSHKLAVLLAHGAGGDASSGNLPTIAAAVAEVAPCLRFTARGGSLQHRINVTKALLAAAPTLLGLQHVERWVLAGHSMGARGAASIAGEQPAAVPVAACLLLSYPLHPPGKPSDLRDALLHQLRVPTLLVRGSKDAFSTQALWDAALQGMHAGWRQVTVEGGDHGLKVSGQDSAQRSTAALHSVCTEVQQFVREAAQRAQEQRAGEQRQRQQQQAAAGASQKEEWQAAAAKAAAGKKRGRAPAAKEAASKPKKAGKKQRRS
;
A
#
# COMPACT_ATOMS: atom_id res chain seq x y z
N MET A 1 7.44 -15.24 -21.05
CA MET A 1 8.21 -15.55 -19.83
C MET A 1 8.47 -14.23 -19.12
N PRO A 2 8.15 -14.08 -17.83
CA PRO A 2 8.40 -12.84 -17.12
C PRO A 2 9.89 -12.47 -17.17
N THR A 3 10.17 -11.17 -17.35
CA THR A 3 11.54 -10.66 -17.35
C THR A 3 12.10 -10.74 -15.94
N GLN A 4 13.21 -11.44 -15.75
CA GLN A 4 13.92 -11.52 -14.47
C GLN A 4 15.16 -10.65 -14.50
N GLN A 5 15.40 -9.97 -13.39
CA GLN A 5 16.61 -9.21 -13.11
C GLN A 5 17.05 -9.48 -11.69
N GLN A 6 18.35 -9.38 -11.45
CA GLN A 6 18.92 -9.63 -10.15
C GLN A 6 20.12 -8.72 -9.94
N GLY A 7 20.46 -8.50 -8.68
CA GLY A 7 21.60 -7.70 -8.30
C GLY A 7 21.85 -7.77 -6.81
N VAL A 8 22.68 -6.85 -6.34
CA VAL A 8 22.97 -6.68 -4.92
C VAL A 8 22.74 -5.21 -4.59
N LEU A 9 22.03 -4.96 -3.49
CA LEU A 9 21.84 -3.61 -2.95
C LEU A 9 22.71 -3.43 -1.72
N GLU A 10 23.43 -2.31 -1.68
CA GLU A 10 24.10 -1.83 -0.49
C GLU A 10 23.09 -1.00 0.32
N LEU A 11 22.62 -1.56 1.44
CA LEU A 11 21.67 -0.90 2.33
C LEU A 11 22.40 -0.40 3.58
N PRO A 12 22.27 0.88 3.96
CA PRO A 12 22.93 1.42 5.15
C PRO A 12 22.67 0.59 6.40
N GLY A 13 23.72 0.16 7.09
CA GLY A 13 23.63 -0.64 8.32
C GLY A 13 23.36 -2.13 8.12
N PHE A 14 23.37 -2.62 6.87
CA PHE A 14 23.20 -4.04 6.56
C PHE A 14 24.36 -4.57 5.72
N LYS A 15 24.52 -5.91 5.72
CA LYS A 15 25.37 -6.57 4.73
C LYS A 15 24.75 -6.40 3.33
N PRO A 16 25.54 -6.50 2.24
CA PRO A 16 25.02 -6.47 0.88
C PRO A 16 23.85 -7.44 0.72
N VAL A 17 22.74 -6.97 0.15
CA VAL A 17 21.48 -7.71 0.05
C VAL A 17 21.25 -8.13 -1.40
N PRO A 18 21.45 -9.43 -1.74
CA PRO A 18 21.05 -9.95 -3.04
C PRO A 18 19.54 -9.86 -3.21
N TRP A 19 19.11 -9.42 -4.38
CA TRP A 19 17.71 -9.28 -4.74
C TRP A 19 17.45 -9.85 -6.14
N ILE A 20 16.21 -10.27 -6.36
CA ILE A 20 15.69 -10.73 -7.65
C ILE A 20 14.33 -10.06 -7.84
N VAL A 21 14.12 -9.45 -9.00
CA VAL A 21 12.80 -8.95 -9.42
C VAL A 21 12.36 -9.73 -10.64
N ASP A 22 11.27 -10.46 -10.50
CA ASP A 22 10.51 -11.05 -11.60
C ASP A 22 9.40 -10.06 -11.96
N ARG A 23 9.25 -9.69 -13.24
CA ARG A 23 8.21 -8.75 -13.65
C ARG A 23 7.49 -9.16 -14.93
N PRO A 24 6.21 -8.81 -15.06
CA PRO A 24 5.51 -8.91 -16.33
C PRO A 24 6.15 -7.98 -17.37
N ASP A 25 5.97 -8.35 -18.64
CA ASP A 25 6.26 -7.45 -19.75
C ASP A 25 5.12 -6.42 -19.89
N GLY A 26 5.45 -5.22 -20.37
CA GLY A 26 4.46 -4.16 -20.62
C GLY A 26 4.48 -3.01 -19.60
N PRO A 27 3.32 -2.37 -19.35
CA PRO A 27 3.25 -1.07 -18.67
C PRO A 27 3.69 -1.15 -17.20
N SER A 28 4.05 0.01 -16.64
CA SER A 28 4.42 0.11 -15.22
C SER A 28 3.26 -0.27 -14.29
N HIS A 29 3.55 -1.01 -13.22
CA HIS A 29 2.57 -1.44 -12.23
C HIS A 29 2.58 -0.56 -10.99
N LYS A 30 1.39 -0.28 -10.44
CA LYS A 30 1.21 0.49 -9.20
C LYS A 30 1.28 -0.36 -7.93
N LEU A 31 1.16 -1.68 -8.08
CA LEU A 31 1.24 -2.66 -7.00
C LEU A 31 2.31 -3.69 -7.33
N ALA A 32 3.09 -4.10 -6.34
CA ALA A 32 4.04 -5.20 -6.42
C ALA A 32 3.97 -6.09 -5.19
N VAL A 33 4.54 -7.29 -5.30
CA VAL A 33 4.67 -8.24 -4.19
C VAL A 33 6.12 -8.24 -3.71
N LEU A 34 6.33 -8.15 -2.40
CA LEU A 34 7.62 -8.49 -1.80
C LEU A 34 7.51 -9.88 -1.17
N LEU A 35 8.32 -10.83 -1.61
CA LEU A 35 8.27 -12.22 -1.19
C LEU A 35 9.53 -12.61 -0.41
N ALA A 36 9.40 -12.71 0.91
CA ALA A 36 10.49 -12.99 1.84
C ALA A 36 10.68 -14.48 2.12
N HIS A 37 11.94 -14.91 2.21
CA HIS A 37 12.30 -16.30 2.49
C HIS A 37 12.25 -16.67 3.98
N GLY A 38 12.24 -17.97 4.27
CA GLY A 38 12.30 -18.54 5.62
C GLY A 38 13.70 -18.49 6.26
N ALA A 39 13.80 -18.89 7.54
CA ALA A 39 14.97 -18.64 8.40
C ALA A 39 16.34 -19.10 7.87
N GLY A 40 16.39 -20.23 7.17
CA GLY A 40 17.63 -20.86 6.68
C GLY A 40 17.85 -20.81 5.18
N GLY A 41 16.95 -20.15 4.43
CA GLY A 41 17.01 -20.10 2.97
C GLY A 41 17.60 -18.79 2.43
N ASP A 42 17.26 -18.54 1.18
CA ASP A 42 17.55 -17.35 0.40
C ASP A 42 16.39 -17.06 -0.59
N ALA A 43 16.56 -16.06 -1.45
CA ALA A 43 15.56 -15.67 -2.45
C ALA A 43 15.15 -16.81 -3.40
N SER A 44 15.95 -17.87 -3.54
CA SER A 44 15.74 -18.98 -4.48
C SER A 44 15.31 -20.28 -3.81
N SER A 45 15.05 -20.25 -2.50
CA SER A 45 14.75 -21.44 -1.71
C SER A 45 13.32 -21.95 -1.89
N GLY A 46 13.18 -23.28 -1.94
CA GLY A 46 11.88 -23.95 -1.95
C GLY A 46 10.99 -23.53 -3.12
N ASN A 47 9.72 -23.26 -2.84
CA ASN A 47 8.72 -22.90 -3.86
C ASN A 47 8.72 -21.40 -4.22
N LEU A 48 9.60 -20.59 -3.63
CA LEU A 48 9.61 -19.13 -3.86
C LEU A 48 9.82 -18.74 -5.34
N PRO A 49 10.72 -19.38 -6.10
CA PRO A 49 10.86 -19.07 -7.53
C PRO A 49 9.59 -19.33 -8.33
N THR A 50 8.91 -20.45 -8.09
CA THR A 50 7.67 -20.82 -8.78
C THR A 50 6.54 -19.85 -8.44
N ILE A 51 6.40 -19.49 -7.17
CA ILE A 51 5.39 -18.51 -6.73
C ILE A 51 5.68 -17.13 -7.30
N ALA A 52 6.95 -16.70 -7.30
CA ALA A 52 7.35 -15.42 -7.88
C ALA A 52 7.10 -15.36 -9.39
N ALA A 53 7.37 -16.45 -10.12
CA ALA A 53 7.05 -16.56 -11.54
C ALA A 53 5.54 -16.44 -11.79
N ALA A 54 4.70 -17.09 -10.97
CA ALA A 54 3.25 -16.96 -11.06
C ALA A 54 2.77 -15.53 -10.76
N VAL A 55 3.31 -14.89 -9.72
CA VAL A 55 3.03 -13.48 -9.40
C VAL A 55 3.44 -12.57 -10.56
N ALA A 56 4.60 -12.83 -11.19
CA ALA A 56 5.13 -12.05 -12.29
C ALA A 56 4.28 -12.10 -13.57
N GLU A 57 3.25 -12.94 -13.65
CA GLU A 57 2.24 -12.86 -14.71
C GLU A 57 1.22 -11.73 -14.49
N VAL A 58 1.13 -11.19 -13.27
CA VAL A 58 0.09 -10.22 -12.88
C VAL A 58 0.63 -8.95 -12.21
N ALA A 59 1.79 -9.02 -11.57
CA ALA A 59 2.46 -7.89 -10.92
C ALA A 59 3.96 -8.16 -10.72
N PRO A 60 4.83 -7.14 -10.57
CA PRO A 60 6.21 -7.35 -10.19
C PRO A 60 6.34 -8.08 -8.84
N CYS A 61 7.30 -9.00 -8.75
CA CYS A 61 7.63 -9.73 -7.53
C CYS A 61 9.10 -9.48 -7.16
N LEU A 62 9.32 -8.83 -6.02
CA LEU A 62 10.64 -8.61 -5.43
C LEU A 62 10.95 -9.70 -4.39
N ARG A 63 11.99 -10.47 -4.63
CA ARG A 63 12.60 -11.41 -3.67
C ARG A 63 13.96 -10.87 -3.24
N PHE A 64 14.39 -11.25 -2.05
CA PHE A 64 15.71 -10.85 -1.52
C PHE A 64 16.25 -11.90 -0.56
N THR A 65 17.55 -11.80 -0.27
CA THR A 65 18.24 -12.70 0.64
C THR A 65 18.71 -11.93 1.87
N ALA A 66 18.11 -12.23 3.02
CA ALA A 66 18.59 -11.85 4.35
C ALA A 66 19.21 -13.07 5.04
N ARG A 67 20.54 -13.20 4.95
CA ARG A 67 21.27 -14.33 5.53
C ARG A 67 21.41 -14.17 7.04
N GLY A 68 21.02 -15.20 7.79
CA GLY A 68 21.10 -15.21 9.24
C GLY A 68 20.23 -14.13 9.92
N GLY A 69 20.38 -14.02 11.24
CA GLY A 69 19.74 -12.97 12.04
C GLY A 69 18.35 -13.34 12.58
N SER A 70 17.91 -12.53 13.55
CA SER A 70 16.61 -12.65 14.20
C SER A 70 15.45 -12.24 13.27
N LEU A 71 14.21 -12.52 13.69
CA LEU A 71 13.02 -11.98 13.03
C LEU A 71 13.09 -10.45 12.91
N GLN A 72 13.56 -9.76 13.97
CA GLN A 72 13.70 -8.31 13.96
C GLN A 72 14.71 -7.83 12.91
N HIS A 73 15.84 -8.53 12.77
CA HIS A 73 16.81 -8.23 11.73
C HIS A 73 16.18 -8.32 10.33
N ARG A 74 15.42 -9.39 10.06
CA ARG A 74 14.73 -9.60 8.77
C ARG A 74 13.68 -8.53 8.51
N ILE A 75 12.93 -8.11 9.53
CA ILE A 75 11.98 -7.00 9.43
C ILE A 75 12.72 -5.71 9.03
N ASN A 76 13.82 -5.40 9.69
CA ASN A 76 14.60 -4.19 9.42
C ASN A 76 15.19 -4.19 7.99
N VAL A 77 15.75 -5.33 7.53
CA VAL A 77 16.22 -5.47 6.14
C VAL A 77 15.07 -5.28 5.16
N THR A 78 13.91 -5.87 5.43
CA THR A 78 12.73 -5.76 4.56
C THR A 78 12.26 -4.31 4.44
N LYS A 79 12.19 -3.57 5.56
CA LYS A 79 11.82 -2.14 5.55
C LYS A 79 12.83 -1.30 4.76
N ALA A 80 14.13 -1.54 4.96
CA ALA A 80 15.18 -0.84 4.20
C ALA A 80 15.10 -1.15 2.69
N LEU A 81 14.83 -2.41 2.33
CA LEU A 81 14.63 -2.81 0.94
C LEU A 81 13.40 -2.16 0.31
N LEU A 82 12.27 -2.10 1.03
CA LEU A 82 11.05 -1.42 0.57
C LEU A 82 11.30 0.07 0.31
N ALA A 83 12.09 0.73 1.15
CA ALA A 83 12.50 2.12 0.93
C ALA A 83 13.41 2.30 -0.29
N ALA A 84 14.30 1.33 -0.56
CA ALA A 84 15.20 1.34 -1.72
C ALA A 84 14.54 0.86 -3.02
N ALA A 85 13.39 0.19 -2.94
CA ALA A 85 12.72 -0.44 -4.08
C ALA A 85 12.48 0.48 -5.29
N PRO A 86 12.17 1.79 -5.15
CA PRO A 86 12.01 2.68 -6.30
C PRO A 86 13.27 2.87 -7.15
N THR A 87 14.46 2.52 -6.63
CA THR A 87 15.72 2.54 -7.40
C THR A 87 15.88 1.34 -8.32
N LEU A 88 15.09 0.28 -8.10
CA LEU A 88 15.12 -0.94 -8.90
C LEU A 88 14.22 -0.78 -10.13
N LEU A 89 14.73 -1.21 -11.29
CA LEU A 89 13.97 -1.20 -12.54
C LEU A 89 12.65 -1.99 -12.38
N GLY A 90 11.56 -1.52 -12.95
CA GLY A 90 10.24 -2.16 -12.84
C GLY A 90 9.50 -1.88 -11.53
N LEU A 91 10.12 -1.23 -10.54
CA LEU A 91 9.51 -0.89 -9.25
C LEU A 91 9.36 0.62 -9.01
N GLN A 92 9.80 1.47 -9.94
CA GLN A 92 9.84 2.93 -9.78
C GLN A 92 8.45 3.57 -9.61
N HIS A 93 7.41 2.91 -10.13
CA HIS A 93 6.03 3.39 -10.09
C HIS A 93 5.15 2.61 -9.10
N VAL A 94 5.75 1.69 -8.35
CA VAL A 94 5.06 0.95 -7.30
C VAL A 94 4.78 1.90 -6.14
N GLU A 95 3.56 1.82 -5.67
CA GLU A 95 3.05 2.74 -4.66
C GLU A 95 2.29 1.98 -3.55
N ARG A 96 1.91 0.72 -3.80
CA ARG A 96 1.39 -0.19 -2.77
C ARG A 96 2.02 -1.57 -2.86
N TRP A 97 2.12 -2.25 -1.73
CA TRP A 97 2.77 -3.55 -1.63
C TRP A 97 1.84 -4.65 -1.13
N VAL A 98 1.96 -5.83 -1.70
CA VAL A 98 1.55 -7.07 -1.03
C VAL A 98 2.78 -7.61 -0.31
N LEU A 99 2.71 -7.69 1.02
CA LEU A 99 3.80 -8.26 1.81
C LEU A 99 3.60 -9.76 1.95
N ALA A 100 4.56 -10.51 1.45
CA ALA A 100 4.50 -11.96 1.38
C ALA A 100 5.74 -12.60 1.98
N GLY A 101 5.59 -13.85 2.43
CA GLY A 101 6.75 -14.63 2.82
C GLY A 101 6.43 -16.06 3.21
N HIS A 102 7.48 -16.88 3.30
CA HIS A 102 7.43 -18.25 3.78
C HIS A 102 7.95 -18.37 5.21
N SER A 103 7.19 -19.06 6.07
CA SER A 103 7.60 -19.39 7.44
C SER A 103 8.02 -18.14 8.25
N MET A 104 9.28 -18.02 8.64
CA MET A 104 9.81 -16.81 9.29
C MET A 104 9.64 -15.54 8.44
N GLY A 105 9.72 -15.65 7.11
CA GLY A 105 9.43 -14.56 6.19
C GLY A 105 7.95 -14.14 6.26
N ALA A 106 7.03 -15.09 6.43
CA ALA A 106 5.60 -14.81 6.64
C ALA A 106 5.39 -14.01 7.94
N ARG A 107 6.09 -14.37 9.03
CA ARG A 107 6.07 -13.58 10.28
C ARG A 107 6.58 -12.16 10.08
N GLY A 108 7.67 -11.99 9.32
CA GLY A 108 8.21 -10.66 9.00
C GLY A 108 7.21 -9.83 8.20
N ALA A 109 6.59 -10.42 7.17
CA ALA A 109 5.57 -9.77 6.36
C ALA A 109 4.36 -9.35 7.20
N ALA A 110 3.84 -10.25 8.05
CA ALA A 110 2.71 -9.97 8.93
C ALA A 110 3.03 -8.85 9.93
N SER A 111 4.24 -8.85 10.51
CA SER A 111 4.68 -7.79 11.42
C SER A 111 4.68 -6.42 10.76
N ILE A 112 5.26 -6.30 9.56
CA ILE A 112 5.33 -5.02 8.86
C ILE A 112 3.93 -4.56 8.43
N ALA A 113 3.09 -5.48 7.97
CA ALA A 113 1.72 -5.15 7.57
C ALA A 113 0.83 -4.76 8.76
N GLY A 114 1.04 -5.34 9.94
CA GLY A 114 0.34 -4.96 11.18
C GLY A 114 0.64 -3.54 11.63
N GLU A 115 1.87 -3.06 11.39
CA GLU A 115 2.28 -1.69 11.73
C GLU A 115 1.65 -0.60 10.85
N GLN A 116 1.15 -0.95 9.65
CA GLN A 116 0.60 -0.01 8.66
C GLN A 116 1.50 1.24 8.42
N PRO A 117 2.79 1.05 8.06
CA PRO A 117 3.71 2.18 7.92
C PRO A 117 3.29 3.11 6.78
N ALA A 118 3.11 4.40 7.08
CA ALA A 118 2.68 5.39 6.09
C ALA A 118 3.64 5.51 4.87
N ALA A 119 4.94 5.29 5.08
CA ALA A 119 5.95 5.34 4.04
C ALA A 119 5.89 4.17 3.04
N VAL A 120 5.26 3.05 3.42
CA VAL A 120 5.14 1.87 2.56
C VAL A 120 3.70 1.35 2.66
N PRO A 121 2.77 1.92 1.87
CA PRO A 121 1.38 1.50 1.90
C PRO A 121 1.22 0.01 1.57
N VAL A 122 0.66 -0.75 2.50
CA VAL A 122 0.42 -2.19 2.34
C VAL A 122 -1.02 -2.40 1.87
N ALA A 123 -1.19 -3.06 0.73
CA ALA A 123 -2.50 -3.37 0.16
C ALA A 123 -3.06 -4.72 0.65
N ALA A 124 -2.19 -5.70 0.91
CA ALA A 124 -2.56 -7.05 1.32
C ALA A 124 -1.38 -7.83 1.93
N CYS A 125 -1.68 -8.97 2.55
CA CYS A 125 -0.68 -9.94 3.01
C CYS A 125 -0.84 -11.32 2.36
N LEU A 126 0.27 -11.97 2.04
CA LEU A 126 0.32 -13.36 1.57
C LEU A 126 1.25 -14.19 2.47
N LEU A 127 0.67 -15.02 3.32
CA LEU A 127 1.38 -15.76 4.36
C LEU A 127 1.48 -17.24 3.99
N LEU A 128 2.66 -17.66 3.52
CA LEU A 128 2.94 -19.05 3.16
C LEU A 128 3.51 -19.79 4.37
N SER A 129 2.84 -20.87 4.79
CA SER A 129 3.23 -21.70 5.93
C SER A 129 3.57 -20.89 7.18
N TYR A 130 2.68 -19.97 7.56
CA TYR A 130 2.89 -19.16 8.77
C TYR A 130 2.98 -20.08 10.00
N PRO A 131 4.09 -20.03 10.77
CA PRO A 131 4.27 -20.94 11.89
C PRO A 131 3.53 -20.40 13.13
N LEU A 132 2.31 -20.91 13.38
CA LEU A 132 1.50 -20.52 14.54
C LEU A 132 2.20 -20.82 15.85
N HIS A 133 3.01 -21.87 15.92
CA HIS A 133 3.82 -22.17 17.09
C HIS A 133 5.20 -22.74 16.68
N PRO A 134 6.22 -22.71 17.57
CA PRO A 134 7.42 -23.51 17.36
C PRO A 134 7.08 -25.01 17.31
N PRO A 135 7.84 -25.84 16.58
CA PRO A 135 7.63 -27.29 16.57
C PRO A 135 7.69 -27.86 17.98
N GLY A 136 6.73 -28.72 18.31
CA GLY A 136 6.63 -29.35 19.63
C GLY A 136 6.19 -28.42 20.77
N LYS A 137 5.82 -27.16 20.48
CA LYS A 137 5.39 -26.18 21.50
C LYS A 137 4.02 -25.55 21.17
N PRO A 138 2.94 -26.32 21.06
CA PRO A 138 1.63 -25.82 20.65
C PRO A 138 1.02 -24.76 21.59
N SER A 139 1.50 -24.66 22.83
CA SER A 139 1.14 -23.60 23.79
C SER A 139 1.71 -22.23 23.45
N ASP A 140 2.82 -22.18 22.70
CA ASP A 140 3.57 -20.95 22.42
C ASP A 140 3.06 -20.30 21.12
N LEU A 141 1.80 -19.85 21.16
CA LEU A 141 1.12 -19.27 20.00
C LEU A 141 1.72 -17.93 19.55
N ARG A 142 1.71 -17.72 18.24
CA ARG A 142 2.26 -16.57 17.52
C ARG A 142 1.20 -15.88 16.65
N ASP A 143 -0.06 -15.97 17.04
CA ASP A 143 -1.24 -15.44 16.37
C ASP A 143 -1.45 -13.93 16.58
N ALA A 144 -0.83 -13.33 17.61
CA ALA A 144 -0.93 -11.89 17.88
C ALA A 144 -0.60 -11.00 16.65
N LEU A 145 0.35 -11.40 15.80
CA LEU A 145 0.65 -10.67 14.56
C LEU A 145 -0.50 -10.76 13.54
N LEU A 146 -1.23 -11.88 13.51
CA LEU A 146 -2.39 -12.05 12.63
C LEU A 146 -3.54 -11.14 13.07
N HIS A 147 -3.75 -10.99 14.38
CA HIS A 147 -4.79 -10.10 14.94
C HIS A 147 -4.48 -8.61 14.72
N GLN A 148 -3.23 -8.26 14.49
CA GLN A 148 -2.84 -6.88 14.15
C GLN A 148 -3.10 -6.55 12.68
N LEU A 149 -3.33 -7.53 11.81
CA LEU A 149 -3.55 -7.27 10.38
C LEU A 149 -4.86 -6.51 10.15
N ARG A 150 -4.75 -5.45 9.34
CA ARG A 150 -5.86 -4.58 8.90
C ARG A 150 -6.07 -4.62 7.39
N VAL A 151 -5.36 -5.50 6.69
CA VAL A 151 -5.41 -5.67 5.23
C VAL A 151 -5.90 -7.07 4.86
N PRO A 152 -6.52 -7.24 3.68
CA PRO A 152 -6.86 -8.55 3.16
C PRO A 152 -5.67 -9.52 3.22
N THR A 153 -5.89 -10.74 3.68
CA THR A 153 -4.81 -11.72 3.90
C THR A 153 -5.12 -13.06 3.26
N LEU A 154 -4.21 -13.56 2.42
CA LEU A 154 -4.22 -14.93 1.91
C LEU A 154 -3.26 -15.77 2.74
N LEU A 155 -3.77 -16.86 3.32
CA LEU A 155 -3.02 -17.83 4.10
C LEU A 155 -2.90 -19.11 3.29
N VAL A 156 -1.68 -19.60 3.10
CA VAL A 156 -1.45 -20.89 2.42
C VAL A 156 -0.74 -21.80 3.39
N ARG A 157 -1.24 -23.03 3.60
CA ARG A 157 -0.62 -23.97 4.54
C ARG A 157 -0.79 -25.41 4.09
N GLY A 158 0.08 -26.29 4.57
CA GLY A 158 -0.09 -27.73 4.46
C GLY A 158 -1.02 -28.27 5.56
N SER A 159 -1.85 -29.28 5.26
CA SER A 159 -2.67 -29.94 6.29
C SER A 159 -1.86 -30.81 7.26
N LYS A 160 -0.61 -31.16 6.92
CA LYS A 160 0.35 -31.90 7.76
C LYS A 160 1.50 -31.03 8.27
N ASP A 161 1.31 -29.71 8.35
CA ASP A 161 2.32 -28.78 8.86
C ASP A 161 2.57 -28.99 10.37
N ALA A 162 3.82 -29.28 10.76
CA ALA A 162 4.20 -29.49 12.16
C ALA A 162 4.21 -28.21 13.02
N PHE A 163 4.10 -27.03 12.40
CA PHE A 163 4.08 -25.73 13.08
C PHE A 163 2.66 -25.22 13.35
N SER A 164 1.63 -25.97 12.95
CA SER A 164 0.23 -25.60 13.18
C SER A 164 -0.73 -26.76 12.94
N THR A 165 -1.76 -26.90 13.77
CA THR A 165 -2.88 -27.84 13.52
C THR A 165 -4.11 -27.09 13.01
N GLN A 166 -5.08 -27.79 12.42
CA GLN A 166 -6.33 -27.17 11.96
C GLN A 166 -7.07 -26.45 13.10
N ALA A 167 -7.20 -27.09 14.26
CA ALA A 167 -7.90 -26.51 15.41
C ALA A 167 -7.26 -25.19 15.89
N LEU A 168 -5.93 -25.08 15.86
CA LEU A 168 -5.23 -23.84 16.23
C LEU A 168 -5.45 -22.74 15.20
N TRP A 169 -5.55 -23.09 13.92
CA TRP A 169 -5.92 -22.13 12.87
C TRP A 169 -7.33 -21.62 13.05
N ASP A 170 -8.31 -22.50 13.30
CA ASP A 170 -9.71 -22.08 13.47
C ASP A 170 -9.84 -21.02 14.58
N ALA A 171 -9.14 -21.21 15.71
CA ALA A 171 -9.10 -20.23 16.79
C ALA A 171 -8.35 -18.93 16.41
N ALA A 172 -7.17 -19.04 15.78
CA ALA A 172 -6.37 -17.88 15.41
C ALA A 172 -7.10 -16.98 14.40
N LEU A 173 -7.84 -17.56 13.45
CA LEU A 173 -8.55 -16.86 12.39
C LEU A 173 -9.81 -16.14 12.86
N GLN A 174 -10.45 -16.61 13.92
CA GLN A 174 -11.55 -15.90 14.56
C GLN A 174 -11.13 -14.54 15.12
N GLY A 175 -9.86 -14.37 15.51
CA GLY A 175 -9.32 -13.11 16.03
C GLY A 175 -8.86 -12.11 14.95
N MET A 176 -8.94 -12.46 13.66
CA MET A 176 -8.53 -11.55 12.58
C MET A 176 -9.62 -10.49 12.30
N HIS A 177 -9.20 -9.23 12.14
CA HIS A 177 -10.13 -8.12 11.91
C HIS A 177 -10.39 -7.83 10.42
N ALA A 178 -9.40 -8.08 9.56
CA ALA A 178 -9.54 -7.92 8.12
C ALA A 178 -9.97 -9.24 7.46
N GLY A 179 -10.59 -9.14 6.27
CA GLY A 179 -10.98 -10.30 5.49
C GLY A 179 -9.79 -11.20 5.18
N TRP A 180 -9.97 -12.51 5.36
CA TRP A 180 -8.93 -13.50 5.09
C TRP A 180 -9.47 -14.65 4.24
N ARG A 181 -8.57 -15.31 3.52
CA ARG A 181 -8.84 -16.55 2.78
C ARG A 181 -7.74 -17.55 3.13
N GLN A 182 -8.12 -18.81 3.40
CA GLN A 182 -7.17 -19.90 3.63
C GLN A 182 -7.19 -20.87 2.46
N VAL A 183 -6.01 -21.25 1.99
CA VAL A 183 -5.77 -22.32 1.01
C VAL A 183 -5.00 -23.42 1.71
N THR A 184 -5.58 -24.61 1.78
CA THR A 184 -4.95 -25.79 2.36
C THR A 184 -4.40 -26.68 1.25
N VAL A 185 -3.10 -27.00 1.32
CA VAL A 185 -2.47 -28.04 0.53
C VAL A 185 -2.65 -29.37 1.25
N GLU A 186 -3.55 -30.20 0.73
CA GLU A 186 -3.86 -31.47 1.35
C GLU A 186 -2.68 -32.44 1.33
N GLY A 187 -2.32 -32.95 2.52
CA GLY A 187 -1.13 -33.78 2.71
C GLY A 187 0.19 -33.01 2.67
N GLY A 188 0.15 -31.69 2.48
CA GLY A 188 1.32 -30.82 2.46
C GLY A 188 1.97 -30.66 3.82
N ASP A 189 3.30 -30.64 3.84
CA ASP A 189 4.11 -30.28 5.01
C ASP A 189 4.34 -28.75 5.10
N HIS A 190 5.24 -28.32 6.00
CA HIS A 190 5.60 -26.91 6.17
C HIS A 190 6.25 -26.28 4.91
N GLY A 191 6.85 -27.09 4.05
CA GLY A 191 7.37 -26.69 2.74
C GLY A 191 6.32 -26.76 1.62
N LEU A 192 5.06 -27.06 1.95
CA LEU A 192 3.96 -27.34 1.01
C LEU A 192 4.23 -28.56 0.11
N LYS A 193 5.11 -29.47 0.54
CA LYS A 193 5.40 -30.72 -0.17
C LYS A 193 4.50 -31.83 0.33
N VAL A 194 3.97 -32.61 -0.60
CA VAL A 194 3.09 -33.74 -0.30
C VAL A 194 3.92 -35.02 -0.24
N SER A 195 3.77 -35.82 0.82
CA SER A 195 4.50 -37.09 1.00
C SER A 195 3.68 -38.33 0.57
N GLY A 196 4.37 -39.43 0.26
CA GLY A 196 3.77 -40.71 -0.16
C GLY A 196 3.96 -41.01 -1.65
N GLN A 197 3.17 -41.96 -2.18
CA GLN A 197 3.18 -42.33 -3.61
C GLN A 197 2.92 -41.10 -4.50
N ASP A 198 3.61 -41.00 -5.63
CA ASP A 198 3.47 -39.89 -6.59
C ASP A 198 3.64 -38.49 -5.97
N SER A 199 4.42 -38.41 -4.87
CA SER A 199 4.65 -37.18 -4.10
C SER A 199 5.11 -36.00 -4.95
N ALA A 200 5.99 -36.23 -5.92
CA ALA A 200 6.47 -35.19 -6.83
C ALA A 200 5.31 -34.59 -7.65
N GLN A 201 4.54 -35.43 -8.34
CA GLN A 201 3.41 -35.00 -9.17
C GLN A 201 2.33 -34.30 -8.32
N ARG A 202 1.99 -34.86 -7.16
CA ARG A 202 1.02 -34.26 -6.25
C ARG A 202 1.49 -32.92 -5.68
N SER A 203 2.77 -32.80 -5.34
CA SER A 203 3.37 -31.52 -4.90
C SER A 203 3.34 -30.48 -6.02
N THR A 204 3.65 -30.86 -7.26
CA THR A 204 3.57 -29.97 -8.42
C THR A 204 2.13 -29.51 -8.69
N ALA A 205 1.16 -30.42 -8.66
CA ALA A 205 -0.25 -30.08 -8.86
C ALA A 205 -0.76 -29.14 -7.76
N ALA A 206 -0.44 -29.44 -6.50
CA ALA A 206 -0.80 -28.57 -5.37
C ALA A 206 -0.16 -27.18 -5.49
N LEU A 207 1.12 -27.11 -5.86
CA LEU A 207 1.81 -25.83 -6.04
C LEU A 207 1.19 -25.02 -7.19
N HIS A 208 0.76 -25.67 -8.27
CA HIS A 208 0.05 -25.00 -9.35
C HIS A 208 -1.26 -24.38 -8.86
N SER A 209 -2.08 -25.13 -8.10
CA SER A 209 -3.31 -24.59 -7.50
C SER A 209 -3.02 -23.41 -6.56
N VAL A 210 -1.96 -23.48 -5.75
CA VAL A 210 -1.51 -22.36 -4.91
C VAL A 210 -1.13 -21.15 -5.76
N CYS A 211 -0.40 -21.35 -6.86
CA CYS A 211 -0.04 -20.27 -7.78
C CYS A 211 -1.27 -19.58 -8.38
N THR A 212 -2.30 -20.34 -8.78
CA THR A 212 -3.57 -19.78 -9.27
C THR A 212 -4.26 -18.92 -8.22
N GLU A 213 -4.35 -19.40 -6.98
CA GLU A 213 -4.94 -18.66 -5.86
C GLU A 213 -4.16 -17.38 -5.54
N VAL A 214 -2.82 -17.44 -5.57
CA VAL A 214 -1.94 -16.28 -5.38
C VAL A 214 -2.15 -15.25 -6.48
N GLN A 215 -2.20 -15.67 -7.75
CA GLN A 215 -2.46 -14.77 -8.88
C GLN A 215 -3.81 -14.07 -8.72
N GLN A 216 -4.86 -14.81 -8.41
CA GLN A 216 -6.18 -14.25 -8.19
C GLN A 216 -6.16 -13.22 -7.05
N PHE A 217 -5.57 -13.58 -5.91
CA PHE A 217 -5.48 -12.68 -4.77
C PHE A 217 -4.72 -11.39 -5.06
N VAL A 218 -3.62 -11.46 -5.83
CA VAL A 218 -2.85 -10.28 -6.24
C VAL A 218 -3.66 -9.40 -7.21
N ARG A 219 -4.42 -9.98 -8.15
CA ARG A 219 -5.32 -9.22 -9.03
C ARG A 219 -6.40 -8.48 -8.23
N GLU A 220 -7.04 -9.16 -7.29
CA GLU A 220 -8.04 -8.55 -6.41
C GLU A 220 -7.45 -7.43 -5.56
N ALA A 221 -6.21 -7.59 -5.06
CA ALA A 221 -5.51 -6.55 -4.32
C ALA A 221 -5.20 -5.32 -5.19
N ALA A 222 -4.78 -5.54 -6.44
CA ALA A 222 -4.56 -4.47 -7.40
C ALA A 222 -5.85 -3.71 -7.72
N GLN A 223 -6.97 -4.41 -7.92
CA GLN A 223 -8.27 -3.79 -8.17
C GLN A 223 -8.72 -2.95 -6.98
N ARG A 224 -8.71 -3.49 -5.76
CA ARG A 224 -9.05 -2.74 -4.54
C ARG A 224 -8.19 -1.49 -4.38
N ALA A 225 -6.88 -1.61 -4.65
CA ALA A 225 -5.95 -0.48 -4.58
C ALA A 225 -6.27 0.61 -5.61
N GLN A 226 -6.72 0.24 -6.82
CA GLN A 226 -7.15 1.19 -7.85
C GLN A 226 -8.45 1.89 -7.45
N GLU A 227 -9.44 1.14 -6.95
CA GLU A 227 -10.72 1.69 -6.49
C GLU A 227 -10.54 2.69 -5.34
N GLN A 228 -9.70 2.35 -4.36
CA GLN A 228 -9.35 3.23 -3.25
C GLN A 228 -8.77 4.56 -3.74
N ARG A 229 -7.85 4.53 -4.71
CA ARG A 229 -7.28 5.76 -5.28
C ARG A 229 -8.30 6.58 -6.04
N ALA A 230 -9.12 5.94 -6.85
CA ALA A 230 -10.15 6.63 -7.59
C ALA A 230 -11.12 7.32 -6.61
N GLY A 231 -11.42 6.69 -5.48
CA GLY A 231 -12.15 7.28 -4.36
C GLY A 231 -11.44 8.49 -3.74
N GLU A 232 -10.18 8.35 -3.35
CA GLU A 232 -9.35 9.42 -2.78
C GLU A 232 -9.24 10.63 -3.73
N GLN A 233 -9.04 10.38 -5.03
CA GLN A 233 -8.96 11.42 -6.05
C GLN A 233 -10.29 12.15 -6.23
N ARG A 234 -11.41 11.42 -6.30
CA ARG A 234 -12.75 12.03 -6.36
C ARG A 234 -13.03 12.89 -5.14
N GLN A 235 -12.68 12.41 -3.94
CA GLN A 235 -12.88 13.16 -2.70
C GLN A 235 -12.04 14.45 -2.68
N ARG A 236 -10.78 14.39 -3.11
CA ARG A 236 -9.92 15.57 -3.24
C ARG A 236 -10.47 16.59 -4.23
N GLN A 237 -10.95 16.14 -5.39
CA GLN A 237 -11.55 17.02 -6.40
C GLN A 237 -12.83 17.70 -5.88
N GLN A 238 -13.68 16.97 -5.16
CA GLN A 238 -14.88 17.53 -4.55
C GLN A 238 -14.54 18.58 -3.47
N GLN A 239 -13.52 18.31 -2.63
CA GLN A 239 -13.05 19.27 -1.62
C GLN A 239 -12.49 20.54 -2.25
N GLN A 240 -11.71 20.41 -3.34
CA GLN A 240 -11.18 21.55 -4.09
C GLN A 240 -12.29 22.36 -4.76
N ALA A 241 -13.27 21.70 -5.37
CA ALA A 241 -14.42 22.36 -5.99
C ALA A 241 -15.26 23.11 -4.94
N ALA A 242 -15.51 22.51 -3.77
CA ALA A 242 -16.22 23.15 -2.67
C ALA A 242 -15.46 24.37 -2.11
N ALA A 243 -14.13 24.26 -1.93
CA ALA A 243 -13.30 25.37 -1.50
C ALA A 243 -13.30 26.53 -2.52
N GLY A 244 -13.23 26.22 -3.81
CA GLY A 244 -13.31 27.21 -4.89
C GLY A 244 -14.68 27.90 -4.97
N ALA A 245 -15.77 27.16 -4.75
CA ALA A 245 -17.12 27.73 -4.68
C ALA A 245 -17.26 28.70 -3.50
N SER A 246 -16.80 28.30 -2.30
CA SER A 246 -16.80 29.15 -1.11
C SER A 246 -15.99 30.43 -1.31
N GLN A 247 -14.79 30.35 -1.88
CA GLN A 247 -13.97 31.54 -2.18
C GLN A 247 -14.64 32.47 -3.19
N LYS A 248 -15.34 31.93 -4.19
CA LYS A 248 -16.08 32.72 -5.18
C LYS A 248 -17.27 33.44 -4.54
N GLU A 249 -18.01 32.78 -3.65
CA GLU A 249 -19.10 33.38 -2.88
C GLU A 249 -18.59 34.51 -1.95
N GLU A 250 -17.48 34.31 -1.25
CA GLU A 250 -16.83 35.34 -0.43
C GLU A 250 -16.41 36.56 -1.26
N TRP A 251 -15.78 36.33 -2.42
CA TRP A 251 -15.38 37.41 -3.31
C TRP A 251 -16.57 38.19 -3.87
N GLN A 252 -17.64 37.48 -4.26
CA GLN A 252 -18.88 38.10 -4.73
C GLN A 252 -19.56 38.91 -3.62
N ALA A 253 -19.63 38.40 -2.39
CA ALA A 253 -20.17 39.11 -1.24
C ALA A 253 -19.34 40.36 -0.88
N ALA A 254 -18.01 40.27 -0.94
CA ALA A 254 -17.11 41.40 -0.74
C ALA A 254 -17.28 42.47 -1.83
N ALA A 255 -17.37 42.06 -3.10
CA ALA A 255 -17.61 42.96 -4.23
C ALA A 255 -18.97 43.67 -4.11
N ALA A 256 -20.02 42.95 -3.71
CA ALA A 256 -21.35 43.52 -3.47
C ALA A 256 -21.34 44.56 -2.34
N LYS A 257 -20.66 44.27 -1.22
CA LYS A 257 -20.46 45.23 -0.11
C LYS A 257 -19.70 46.48 -0.57
N ALA A 258 -18.63 46.33 -1.35
CA ALA A 258 -17.85 47.45 -1.87
C ALA A 258 -18.68 48.33 -2.83
N ALA A 259 -19.50 47.72 -3.69
CA ALA A 259 -20.41 48.45 -4.59
C ALA A 259 -21.51 49.21 -3.82
N ALA A 260 -22.06 48.61 -2.76
CA ALA A 260 -23.04 49.27 -1.89
C ALA A 260 -22.44 50.45 -1.11
N GLY A 261 -21.19 50.34 -0.66
CA GLY A 261 -20.45 51.43 -0.02
C GLY A 261 -20.20 52.62 -0.95
N LYS A 262 -19.83 52.37 -2.21
CA LYS A 262 -19.66 53.43 -3.24
C LYS A 262 -20.96 54.15 -3.59
N LYS A 263 -22.12 53.49 -3.55
CA LYS A 263 -23.43 54.14 -3.78
C LYS A 263 -23.84 55.08 -2.64
N ARG A 264 -23.46 54.79 -1.39
CA ARG A 264 -23.74 55.66 -0.23
C ARG A 264 -22.85 56.91 -0.18
N GLY A 265 -21.63 56.87 -0.73
CA GLY A 265 -20.74 58.02 -0.82
C GLY A 265 -21.02 59.00 -1.97
N ARG A 266 -22.02 58.71 -2.82
CA ARG A 266 -22.37 59.52 -3.99
C ARG A 266 -23.72 60.21 -3.78
N ALA A 267 -23.81 61.03 -2.73
CA ALA A 267 -24.91 61.99 -2.61
C ALA A 267 -24.73 63.09 -3.67
N PRO A 268 -25.80 63.53 -4.37
CA PRO A 268 -25.67 64.59 -5.36
C PRO A 268 -25.33 65.91 -4.65
N ALA A 269 -24.26 66.58 -5.09
CA ALA A 269 -23.97 67.95 -4.70
C ALA A 269 -25.18 68.82 -5.10
N ALA A 270 -25.88 69.34 -4.09
CA ALA A 270 -26.93 70.34 -4.28
C ALA A 270 -26.30 71.57 -4.96
N LYS A 271 -26.81 71.93 -6.14
CA LYS A 271 -26.49 73.20 -6.80
C LYS A 271 -27.09 74.33 -5.96
N GLU A 272 -26.23 74.99 -5.19
CA GLU A 272 -26.55 76.26 -4.54
C GLU A 272 -26.52 77.36 -5.61
N ALA A 273 -27.70 77.88 -5.95
CA ALA A 273 -27.86 79.03 -6.84
C ALA A 273 -27.49 80.30 -6.08
N ALA A 274 -26.22 80.72 -6.15
CA ALA A 274 -25.79 82.01 -5.65
C ALA A 274 -26.19 83.13 -6.62
N SER A 275 -27.00 84.06 -6.11
CA SER A 275 -27.54 85.24 -6.78
C SER A 275 -26.47 86.23 -7.25
N LYS A 276 -26.72 86.85 -8.41
CA LYS A 276 -25.96 87.95 -9.03
C LYS A 276 -25.68 89.12 -8.05
N PRO A 277 -24.50 89.78 -8.11
CA PRO A 277 -24.29 91.04 -7.41
C PRO A 277 -24.92 92.21 -8.17
N LYS A 278 -25.75 93.01 -7.49
CA LYS A 278 -26.22 94.31 -7.97
C LYS A 278 -25.06 95.31 -7.94
N LYS A 279 -24.64 95.82 -9.11
CA LYS A 279 -23.81 97.02 -9.23
C LYS A 279 -24.62 98.24 -8.81
N ALA A 280 -24.24 98.90 -7.72
CA ALA A 280 -24.66 100.26 -7.42
C ALA A 280 -23.55 101.22 -7.89
N GLY A 281 -23.77 101.86 -9.04
CA GLY A 281 -23.00 103.01 -9.47
C GLY A 281 -23.50 104.25 -8.74
N LYS A 282 -22.65 104.89 -7.93
CA LYS A 282 -22.87 106.23 -7.42
C LYS A 282 -21.88 107.17 -8.11
N LYS A 283 -22.42 107.99 -9.02
CA LYS A 283 -21.78 109.19 -9.57
C LYS A 283 -21.63 110.24 -8.46
N GLN A 284 -20.57 111.05 -8.58
CA GLN A 284 -20.32 112.43 -8.10
C GLN A 284 -18.95 112.51 -7.40
N ARG A 285 -18.09 113.52 -7.56
CA ARG A 285 -17.96 114.72 -8.41
C ARG A 285 -16.66 115.39 -7.91
N ARG A 286 -15.88 116.02 -8.80
CA ARG A 286 -14.92 117.13 -8.54
C ARG A 286 -13.72 116.74 -7.65
N SER A 287 -12.49 117.16 -7.88
CA SER A 287 -11.88 118.25 -8.66
C SER A 287 -10.44 117.83 -8.96
#